data_AF-A0A0D2D3X7-F1
#
_entry.id   AF-A0A0D2D3X7-F1
#
_cell.length_a   1.000
_cell.length_b   1.000
_cell.length_c   1.000
_cell.angle_alpha   90.00
_cell.angle_beta   90.00
_cell.angle_gamma   90.00
#
_symmetry.space_group_name_H-M   'P 1'
#
loop_
_entity.id
_entity.type
_entity.pdbx_description
1 polymer ?
#
loop_
_entity_poly.entity_id
_entity_poly.type
_entity_poly.pdbx_seq_one_letter_code
_entity_poly.pdbx_strand_id
1 'polypeptide(L)'
;MALYPDLVPRVSSLSSKRQPYLDCDRIVRRPLRAFILGLLRGAKPKDRERHLEPHWRDLHHPPGHADDHCKYYTTSSDAGFHERYLSASLVSAIIIPSHMSQNGCIDRQVQWPSYPHIAYNNTYGIQAVNQTIYNQMNDAYYGPGGCRDQITRCRTVATQYDPTQQGVNASVNQICQSAENFCVAHVRDPYIEYSGRNYYDYGTLNPDPFLPNWYLGYLNQPHVQSALGVPLNFTSSSSVVAAAFRAIGDYPRPGWLEDLSYLLENGVKVALVYGDRDYACNWIGGEAVSLAVNYTNTTHFHDAGYVPIQTNSSYSGGQVRQYGNFSFSRVYESGHEVPAYQPETAYRIFQRALFNHDIATGKVDTSSKNTTYTTSPAGLKDTWSIKNKDPPEPKWVCYVLDLEDTCTTEQIEMVVNGTAVVKDWILQDANSTALYPGIFS
;
A
#
# COMPACT_ATOMS: atom_id res chain seq x y z
N MET A 1 -11.59 -13.02 -17.23
CA MET A 1 -12.49 -13.65 -18.22
C MET A 1 -13.47 -14.52 -17.44
N ALA A 2 -14.77 -14.23 -17.52
CA ALA A 2 -15.81 -14.89 -16.74
C ALA A 2 -16.25 -16.21 -17.39
N LEU A 3 -16.30 -17.31 -16.61
CA LEU A 3 -17.03 -18.52 -16.96
C LEU A 3 -17.58 -19.17 -15.68
N TYR A 4 -18.87 -18.92 -15.39
CA TYR A 4 -19.95 -19.90 -15.19
C TYR A 4 -21.18 -19.17 -14.57
N PRO A 5 -22.30 -19.08 -15.31
CA PRO A 5 -23.55 -18.51 -14.81
C PRO A 5 -24.40 -19.58 -14.11
N ASP A 6 -25.37 -19.13 -13.31
CA ASP A 6 -26.48 -19.89 -12.74
C ASP A 6 -26.21 -20.82 -11.55
N LEU A 7 -26.21 -20.23 -10.34
CA LEU A 7 -26.90 -20.77 -9.17
C LEU A 7 -27.41 -19.61 -8.30
N VAL A 8 -28.49 -18.98 -8.73
CA VAL A 8 -29.26 -18.01 -7.92
C VAL A 8 -30.35 -18.78 -7.18
N PRO A 9 -30.33 -18.91 -5.83
CA PRO A 9 -31.55 -19.22 -5.10
C PRO A 9 -32.44 -18.00 -5.16
N ARG A 10 -33.67 -18.16 -5.68
CA ARG A 10 -34.73 -17.15 -5.61
C ARG A 10 -34.96 -16.76 -4.15
N VAL A 11 -34.53 -15.55 -3.77
CA VAL A 11 -35.02 -14.90 -2.56
C VAL A 11 -36.25 -14.10 -2.96
N SER A 12 -37.41 -14.63 -2.59
CA SER A 12 -38.70 -13.99 -2.68
C SER A 12 -38.71 -12.64 -1.96
N SER A 13 -39.39 -11.68 -2.58
CA SER A 13 -39.67 -10.32 -2.12
C SER A 13 -39.86 -10.16 -0.60
N LEU A 14 -39.00 -9.34 0.02
CA LEU A 14 -39.32 -8.67 1.28
C LEU A 14 -39.17 -7.15 1.08
N SER A 15 -40.28 -6.47 1.33
CA SER A 15 -40.51 -5.04 1.21
C SER A 15 -39.55 -4.18 2.03
N SER A 16 -39.17 -3.04 1.45
CA SER A 16 -38.75 -1.78 2.09
C SER A 16 -38.43 -1.83 3.60
N LYS A 17 -37.20 -2.21 3.95
CA LYS A 17 -36.60 -1.84 5.24
C LYS A 17 -35.18 -1.32 4.98
N ARG A 18 -34.89 -0.16 5.58
CA ARG A 18 -33.66 0.65 5.46
C ARG A 18 -32.40 -0.22 5.32
N GLN A 19 -31.58 0.06 4.31
CA GLN A 19 -30.19 -0.41 4.26
C GLN A 19 -29.50 -0.05 5.58
N PRO A 20 -28.79 -0.98 6.25
CA PRO A 20 -28.04 -0.66 7.44
C PRO A 20 -26.89 0.28 7.07
N TYR A 21 -26.93 1.50 7.59
CA TYR A 21 -25.83 2.46 7.52
C TYR A 21 -24.59 1.86 8.19
N LEU A 22 -23.43 2.01 7.55
CA LEU A 22 -22.13 1.76 8.17
C LEU A 22 -21.91 2.81 9.28
N ASP A 23 -22.19 2.44 10.52
CA ASP A 23 -21.86 3.25 11.70
C ASP A 23 -20.38 3.02 12.09
N CYS A 24 -19.49 3.86 11.57
CA CYS A 24 -18.06 3.80 11.82
C CYS A 24 -17.68 3.94 13.31
N ASP A 25 -18.50 4.59 14.14
CA ASP A 25 -18.26 4.68 15.59
C ASP A 25 -18.35 3.28 16.23
N ARG A 26 -19.34 2.50 15.78
CA ARG A 26 -19.56 1.13 16.25
C ARG A 26 -18.54 0.13 15.70
N ILE A 27 -18.12 0.28 14.45
CA ILE A 27 -17.33 -0.75 13.74
C ILE A 27 -15.82 -0.57 13.91
N VAL A 28 -15.32 0.67 14.02
CA VAL A 28 -13.88 0.96 14.02
C VAL A 28 -13.43 1.66 15.31
N ARG A 29 -14.12 2.73 15.71
CA ARG A 29 -13.64 3.61 16.81
C ARG A 29 -13.72 2.98 18.19
N ARG A 30 -14.88 2.40 18.56
CA ARG A 30 -15.06 1.75 19.86
C ARG A 30 -14.17 0.51 20.02
N PRO A 31 -14.03 -0.38 19.01
CA PRO A 31 -13.11 -1.51 19.10
C PRO A 31 -11.65 -1.10 19.20
N LEU A 32 -11.17 -0.13 18.42
CA LEU A 32 -9.76 0.30 18.46
C LEU A 32 -9.39 0.99 19.77
N ARG A 33 -10.27 1.85 20.30
CA ARG A 33 -10.07 2.48 21.62
C ARG A 33 -10.07 1.43 22.73
N ALA A 34 -10.97 0.45 22.66
CA ALA A 34 -10.97 -0.68 23.59
C ALA A 34 -9.71 -1.54 23.46
N PHE A 35 -9.19 -1.73 22.24
CA PHE A 35 -7.97 -2.48 21.96
C PHE A 35 -6.73 -1.80 22.55
N ILE A 36 -6.54 -0.50 22.29
CA ILE A 36 -5.42 0.28 22.86
C ILE A 36 -5.50 0.32 24.39
N LEU A 37 -6.68 0.55 24.97
CA LEU A 37 -6.87 0.51 26.42
C LEU A 37 -6.66 -0.90 27.00
N GLY A 38 -6.97 -1.95 26.24
CA GLY A 38 -6.72 -3.34 26.59
C GLY A 38 -5.24 -3.68 26.64
N LEU A 39 -4.46 -3.26 25.63
CA LEU A 39 -3.01 -3.42 25.56
C LEU A 39 -2.33 -2.75 26.77
N LEU A 40 -2.77 -1.55 27.15
CA LEU A 40 -2.23 -0.82 28.31
C LEU A 40 -2.60 -1.45 29.66
N ARG A 41 -3.74 -2.14 29.74
CA ARG A 41 -4.16 -2.86 30.96
C ARG A 41 -3.43 -4.20 31.13
N GLY A 42 -3.05 -4.85 30.03
CA GLY A 42 -2.31 -6.12 30.02
C GLY A 42 -0.80 -6.01 30.28
N ALA A 43 -0.22 -4.81 30.20
CA ALA A 43 1.22 -4.60 30.42
C ALA A 43 1.61 -4.73 31.90
N LYS A 44 2.76 -5.38 32.17
CA LYS A 44 3.32 -5.57 33.51
C LYS A 44 3.65 -4.20 34.16
N PRO A 45 3.55 -4.06 35.50
CA PRO A 45 3.74 -2.76 36.17
C PRO A 45 5.07 -2.05 35.86
N LYS A 46 6.16 -2.80 35.67
CA LYS A 46 7.49 -2.24 35.32
C LYS A 46 7.56 -1.59 33.93
N ASP A 47 6.65 -1.94 33.03
CA ASP A 47 6.57 -1.36 31.69
C ASP A 47 5.69 -0.10 31.68
N ARG A 48 4.84 0.11 32.71
CA ARG A 48 4.07 1.34 32.88
C ARG A 48 4.94 2.52 33.29
N GLU A 49 5.89 2.32 34.21
CA GLU A 49 6.74 3.39 34.72
C GLU A 49 7.74 3.94 33.69
N ARG A 50 8.15 3.13 32.70
CA ARG A 50 9.12 3.56 31.69
C ARG A 50 8.51 4.42 30.57
N HIS A 51 7.18 4.47 30.48
CA HIS A 51 6.45 5.17 29.42
C HIS A 51 5.62 6.38 29.90
N LEU A 52 5.53 6.65 31.20
CA LEU A 52 4.48 7.53 31.74
C LEU A 52 4.87 8.92 32.28
N GLU A 53 6.13 9.33 32.43
CA GLU A 53 6.44 10.67 32.96
C GLU A 53 7.68 11.26 32.24
N PRO A 54 7.56 12.35 31.43
CA PRO A 54 6.83 13.59 31.76
C PRO A 54 5.91 14.19 30.66
N HIS A 55 5.42 13.44 29.66
CA HIS A 55 4.77 14.04 28.47
C HIS A 55 3.24 14.27 28.51
N TRP A 56 2.53 14.02 29.62
CA TRP A 56 1.05 13.88 29.60
C TRP A 56 0.23 14.70 30.60
N ARG A 57 0.68 15.90 31.02
CA ARG A 57 -0.06 16.67 32.05
C ARG A 57 -1.27 17.51 31.59
N ASP A 58 -1.54 17.70 30.30
CA ASP A 58 -2.59 18.64 29.86
C ASP A 58 -3.76 18.00 29.07
N LEU A 59 -4.61 17.21 29.75
CA LEU A 59 -5.85 16.66 29.17
C LEU A 59 -7.12 17.04 29.93
N HIS A 60 -7.15 18.17 30.64
CA HIS A 60 -8.34 18.65 31.35
C HIS A 60 -8.73 20.07 30.93
N HIS A 61 -9.59 20.21 29.93
CA HIS A 61 -10.40 21.42 29.69
C HIS A 61 -11.82 21.08 29.16
N PRO A 62 -12.81 21.98 29.36
CA PRO A 62 -14.23 21.65 29.58
C PRO A 62 -15.08 21.51 28.29
N PRO A 63 -16.33 21.00 28.38
CA PRO A 63 -17.08 20.48 27.25
C PRO A 63 -17.79 21.59 26.45
N GLY A 64 -17.51 21.64 25.15
CA GLY A 64 -18.20 22.49 24.19
C GLY A 64 -17.41 22.63 22.90
N HIS A 65 -17.61 21.69 21.97
CA HIS A 65 -17.14 21.60 20.57
C HIS A 65 -16.58 20.20 20.25
N ALA A 66 -17.43 19.18 20.37
CA ALA A 66 -17.07 17.80 20.06
C ALA A 66 -18.21 17.12 19.28
N ASP A 67 -18.55 17.66 18.12
CA ASP A 67 -19.32 16.97 17.08
C ASP A 67 -18.60 17.28 15.76
N ASP A 68 -18.15 16.23 15.04
CA ASP A 68 -17.65 16.20 13.63
C ASP A 68 -16.29 15.54 13.34
N HIS A 69 -15.87 14.44 13.99
CA HIS A 69 -14.60 13.79 13.59
C HIS A 69 -14.64 12.25 13.56
N CYS A 70 -14.80 11.70 12.34
CA CYS A 70 -14.41 10.34 11.94
C CYS A 70 -13.57 10.44 10.66
N LYS A 71 -12.24 10.49 10.82
CA LYS A 71 -11.25 10.49 9.73
C LYS A 71 -10.02 9.63 10.04
N TYR A 72 -10.10 8.71 11.01
CA TYR A 72 -8.92 7.99 11.47
C TYR A 72 -9.15 6.49 11.56
N TYR A 73 -8.13 5.77 11.11
CA TYR A 73 -7.78 4.40 11.48
C TYR A 73 -8.37 3.28 10.63
N THR A 74 -7.89 3.16 9.39
CA THR A 74 -7.81 1.86 8.72
C THR A 74 -6.56 1.84 7.86
N THR A 75 -5.53 1.11 8.28
CA THR A 75 -4.44 0.65 7.41
C THR A 75 -4.88 -0.68 6.81
N SER A 76 -5.68 -0.64 5.75
CA SER A 76 -5.74 -1.71 4.77
C SER A 76 -5.52 -1.08 3.41
N SER A 77 -5.09 -1.87 2.43
CA SER A 77 -4.98 -1.47 1.01
C SER A 77 -6.18 -0.71 0.46
N ASP A 78 -7.32 -0.73 1.16
CA ASP A 78 -8.63 -0.22 0.74
C ASP A 78 -9.05 1.08 1.41
N ALA A 79 -8.26 1.64 2.34
CA ALA A 79 -8.65 2.84 3.07
C ALA A 79 -7.48 3.77 3.29
N GLY A 80 -7.56 4.97 2.73
CA GLY A 80 -6.52 5.96 2.95
C GLY A 80 -6.55 6.56 4.36
N PHE A 81 -5.38 6.99 4.81
CA PHE A 81 -5.12 7.59 6.10
C PHE A 81 -5.48 9.08 6.06
N HIS A 82 -6.31 9.58 6.98
CA HIS A 82 -6.91 10.90 6.81
C HIS A 82 -6.59 11.91 7.94
N GLU A 83 -5.34 12.06 8.44
CA GLU A 83 -4.82 12.75 9.69
C GLU A 83 -5.40 14.13 10.20
N ARG A 84 -6.04 14.35 11.35
CA ARG A 84 -6.52 15.69 11.85
C ARG A 84 -6.40 15.86 13.35
N TYR A 85 -6.27 14.80 14.15
CA TYR A 85 -6.17 14.95 15.61
C TYR A 85 -5.29 13.91 16.32
N LEU A 86 -4.12 13.56 15.78
CA LEU A 86 -3.03 13.13 16.65
C LEU A 86 -2.27 14.37 17.12
N SER A 87 -2.11 14.48 18.44
CA SER A 87 -1.13 15.38 19.03
C SER A 87 0.23 15.09 18.39
N ALA A 88 0.83 16.09 17.75
CA ALA A 88 2.16 16.05 17.13
C ALA A 88 3.27 15.57 18.10
N SER A 89 2.97 15.45 19.40
CA SER A 89 3.88 14.91 20.42
C SER A 89 4.03 13.38 20.42
N LEU A 90 3.21 12.64 19.67
CA LEU A 90 3.17 11.16 19.72
C LEU A 90 3.79 10.42 18.53
N VAL A 91 3.93 11.06 17.36
CA VAL A 91 4.41 10.41 16.13
C VAL A 91 5.52 11.26 15.52
N SER A 92 6.77 10.86 15.75
CA SER A 92 7.93 11.58 15.20
C SER A 92 8.22 11.27 13.73
N ALA A 93 7.72 10.14 13.21
CA ALA A 93 7.88 9.74 11.81
C ALA A 93 6.76 8.82 11.34
N ILE A 94 6.26 9.07 10.13
CA ILE A 94 5.34 8.23 9.37
C ILE A 94 6.09 7.75 8.12
N ILE A 95 6.34 6.44 8.06
CA ILE A 95 6.59 5.77 6.78
C ILE A 95 5.22 5.37 6.31
N ILE A 96 4.74 5.89 5.19
CA ILE A 96 3.37 5.61 4.74
C ILE A 96 3.31 4.17 4.24
N PRO A 97 2.66 3.24 4.97
CA PRO A 97 2.53 1.88 4.53
C PRO A 97 1.14 1.66 3.93
N SER A 98 1.01 0.88 2.85
CA SER A 98 -0.29 0.31 2.47
C SER A 98 -0.63 -0.91 3.33
N HIS A 99 0.37 -1.66 3.83
CA HIS A 99 0.17 -2.76 4.78
C HIS A 99 1.49 -3.29 5.37
N MET A 100 2.27 -2.50 6.12
CA MET A 100 3.73 -2.75 6.33
C MET A 100 4.55 -2.77 5.01
N SER A 101 3.88 -2.84 3.86
CA SER A 101 4.35 -2.57 2.51
C SER A 101 4.67 -1.08 2.37
N GLN A 102 5.94 -0.78 2.15
CA GLN A 102 6.35 0.41 1.42
C GLN A 102 5.74 0.29 0.00
N ASN A 103 5.57 1.37 -0.79
CA ASN A 103 4.77 1.46 -2.03
C ASN A 103 3.30 1.87 -1.86
N GLY A 104 3.05 3.11 -1.43
CA GLY A 104 1.69 3.64 -1.28
C GLY A 104 0.96 3.96 -2.59
N CYS A 105 -0.32 3.59 -2.68
CA CYS A 105 -1.27 4.17 -3.62
C CYS A 105 -1.99 5.33 -2.93
N ILE A 106 -1.45 6.53 -3.08
CA ILE A 106 -1.80 7.75 -2.34
C ILE A 106 -2.80 8.59 -3.13
N ASP A 107 -2.41 9.08 -4.30
CA ASP A 107 -3.25 9.98 -5.09
C ASP A 107 -3.44 9.42 -6.49
N ARG A 108 -4.67 8.96 -6.76
CA ARG A 108 -5.05 8.42 -8.07
C ARG A 108 -4.76 9.40 -9.21
N GLN A 109 -5.25 10.64 -9.11
CA GLN A 109 -5.07 11.65 -10.17
C GLN A 109 -3.59 11.85 -10.55
N VAL A 110 -2.68 11.79 -9.57
CA VAL A 110 -1.25 11.95 -9.80
C VAL A 110 -0.59 10.66 -10.28
N GLN A 111 -1.02 9.50 -9.76
CA GLN A 111 -0.34 8.23 -10.03
C GLN A 111 -0.81 7.53 -11.31
N TRP A 112 -2.07 7.67 -11.73
CA TRP A 112 -2.61 6.96 -12.91
C TRP A 112 -1.76 7.11 -14.19
N PRO A 113 -1.22 8.30 -14.53
CA PRO A 113 -0.31 8.47 -15.68
C PRO A 113 0.93 7.56 -15.68
N SER A 114 1.33 7.04 -14.52
CA SER A 114 2.51 6.19 -14.41
C SER A 114 2.30 4.75 -14.90
N TYR A 115 1.06 4.24 -14.90
CA TYR A 115 0.77 2.86 -15.30
C TYR A 115 1.09 2.56 -16.76
N PRO A 116 0.69 3.38 -17.76
CA PRO A 116 1.14 3.19 -19.13
C PRO A 116 2.67 3.28 -19.23
N HIS A 117 3.27 4.26 -18.52
CA HIS A 117 4.70 4.50 -18.62
C HIS A 117 5.51 3.31 -18.12
N ILE A 118 5.23 2.78 -16.93
CA ILE A 118 5.99 1.65 -16.39
C ILE A 118 5.77 0.35 -17.17
N ALA A 119 4.58 0.15 -17.74
CA ALA A 119 4.28 -1.02 -18.56
C ALA A 119 5.05 -1.03 -19.89
N TYR A 120 5.38 0.15 -20.43
CA TYR A 120 6.01 0.29 -21.74
C TYR A 120 7.51 0.65 -21.67
N ASN A 121 7.89 1.50 -20.72
CA ASN A 121 9.22 2.07 -20.55
C ASN A 121 9.61 2.16 -19.07
N ASN A 122 10.34 1.17 -18.58
CA ASN A 122 10.82 1.10 -17.21
C ASN A 122 12.36 1.02 -17.12
N THR A 123 12.85 0.85 -15.90
CA THR A 123 14.29 0.82 -15.59
C THR A 123 14.92 -0.57 -15.72
N TYR A 124 14.15 -1.57 -16.16
CA TYR A 124 14.59 -2.96 -16.35
C TYR A 124 14.66 -3.37 -17.83
N GLY A 125 14.25 -2.49 -18.74
CA GLY A 125 14.20 -2.79 -20.18
C GLY A 125 13.06 -3.76 -20.56
N ILE A 126 12.11 -3.97 -19.65
CA ILE A 126 10.96 -4.85 -19.85
C ILE A 126 9.89 -4.08 -20.61
N GLN A 127 9.45 -4.58 -21.75
CA GLN A 127 8.29 -4.06 -22.47
C GLN A 127 7.09 -4.98 -22.20
N ALA A 128 6.35 -4.69 -21.13
CA ALA A 128 5.24 -5.53 -20.66
C ALA A 128 3.98 -5.41 -21.54
N VAL A 129 3.82 -4.28 -22.23
CA VAL A 129 2.76 -4.08 -23.22
C VAL A 129 3.34 -3.51 -24.52
N ASN A 130 2.68 -3.77 -25.65
CA ASN A 130 3.11 -3.21 -26.94
C ASN A 130 2.67 -1.73 -27.08
N GLN A 131 3.13 -1.06 -28.14
CA GLN A 131 2.86 0.36 -28.39
C GLN A 131 1.36 0.66 -28.55
N THR A 132 0.60 -0.26 -29.15
CA THR A 132 -0.84 -0.11 -29.34
C THR A 132 -1.57 -0.06 -28.00
N ILE A 133 -1.28 -1.01 -27.11
CA ILE A 133 -1.87 -1.05 -25.76
C ILE A 133 -1.41 0.16 -24.94
N TYR A 134 -0.12 0.53 -25.00
CA TYR A 134 0.37 1.75 -24.35
C TYR A 134 -0.38 3.01 -24.79
N ASN A 135 -0.63 3.17 -26.09
CA ASN A 135 -1.39 4.31 -26.61
C ASN A 135 -2.84 4.28 -26.11
N GLN A 136 -3.49 3.11 -26.12
CA GLN A 136 -4.84 2.94 -25.59
C GLN A 136 -4.94 3.32 -24.10
N MET A 137 -3.98 2.90 -23.27
CA MET A 137 -3.94 3.25 -21.85
C MET A 137 -3.76 4.76 -21.64
N ASN A 138 -2.93 5.41 -22.46
CA ASN A 138 -2.76 6.87 -22.41
C ASN A 138 -4.03 7.60 -22.86
N ASP A 139 -4.65 7.17 -23.96
CA ASP A 139 -5.89 7.74 -24.47
C ASP A 139 -7.04 7.58 -23.46
N ALA A 140 -7.11 6.43 -22.78
CA ALA A 140 -8.07 6.21 -21.70
C ALA A 140 -7.87 7.18 -20.53
N TYR A 141 -6.65 7.63 -20.25
CA TYR A 141 -6.40 8.62 -19.21
C TYR A 141 -6.64 10.06 -19.67
N TYR A 142 -6.00 10.46 -20.77
CA TYR A 142 -5.95 11.85 -21.24
C TYR A 142 -7.11 12.25 -22.16
N GLY A 143 -7.79 11.27 -22.76
CA GLY A 143 -8.88 11.48 -23.70
C GLY A 143 -10.10 12.14 -23.05
N PRO A 144 -10.93 12.86 -23.83
CA PRO A 144 -12.14 13.52 -23.31
C PRO A 144 -13.08 12.52 -22.64
N GLY A 145 -13.49 12.80 -21.40
CA GLY A 145 -14.33 11.89 -20.60
C GLY A 145 -13.57 10.66 -20.06
N GLY A 146 -12.26 10.61 -20.24
CA GLY A 146 -11.39 9.55 -19.73
C GLY A 146 -11.20 9.62 -18.22
N CYS A 147 -10.28 8.79 -17.72
CA CYS A 147 -10.05 8.59 -16.29
C CYS A 147 -9.78 9.91 -15.55
N ARG A 148 -8.96 10.81 -16.12
CA ARG A 148 -8.66 12.11 -15.52
C ARG A 148 -9.89 12.97 -15.28
N ASP A 149 -10.79 13.02 -16.26
CA ASP A 149 -11.99 13.86 -16.21
C ASP A 149 -13.01 13.26 -15.22
N GLN A 150 -13.10 11.94 -15.15
CA GLN A 150 -13.97 11.23 -14.22
C GLN A 150 -13.51 11.38 -12.76
N ILE A 151 -12.21 11.27 -12.49
CA ILE A 151 -11.65 11.55 -11.15
C ILE A 151 -11.89 13.02 -10.79
N THR A 152 -11.64 13.95 -11.71
CA THR A 152 -11.91 15.38 -11.50
C THR A 152 -13.38 15.61 -11.12
N ARG A 153 -14.30 14.93 -11.81
CA ARG A 153 -15.74 14.99 -11.50
C ARG A 153 -16.04 14.42 -10.12
N CYS A 154 -15.51 13.25 -9.77
CA CYS A 154 -15.62 12.65 -8.44
C CYS A 154 -15.15 13.63 -7.36
N ARG A 155 -13.94 14.19 -7.49
CA ARG A 155 -13.39 15.15 -6.53
C ARG A 155 -14.26 16.38 -6.37
N THR A 156 -14.72 16.95 -7.48
CA THR A 156 -15.60 18.12 -7.48
C THR A 156 -16.90 17.86 -6.70
N VAL A 157 -17.59 16.75 -6.98
CA VAL A 157 -18.86 16.45 -6.29
C VAL A 157 -18.65 16.01 -4.86
N ALA A 158 -17.55 15.32 -4.55
CA ALA A 158 -17.25 14.88 -3.21
C ALA A 158 -16.99 16.08 -2.29
N THR A 159 -16.15 17.02 -2.70
CA THR A 159 -15.91 18.27 -1.95
C THR A 159 -17.19 19.06 -1.71
N GLN A 160 -18.13 19.05 -2.65
CA GLN A 160 -19.38 19.81 -2.53
C GLN A 160 -20.45 19.12 -1.70
N TYR A 161 -20.62 17.80 -1.84
CA TYR A 161 -21.79 17.07 -1.34
C TYR A 161 -21.47 15.95 -0.35
N ASP A 162 -20.18 15.67 -0.11
CA ASP A 162 -19.67 14.72 0.89
C ASP A 162 -18.29 15.19 1.42
N PRO A 163 -18.18 16.42 1.97
CA PRO A 163 -16.89 17.06 2.28
C PRO A 163 -16.07 16.35 3.37
N THR A 164 -16.72 15.49 4.16
CA THR A 164 -16.04 14.65 5.15
C THR A 164 -15.46 13.37 4.54
N GLN A 165 -15.79 13.08 3.28
CA GLN A 165 -15.36 11.91 2.52
C GLN A 165 -15.79 10.58 3.16
N GLN A 166 -16.91 10.58 3.88
CA GLN A 166 -17.38 9.42 4.65
C GLN A 166 -18.19 8.44 3.82
N GLY A 167 -18.47 8.76 2.54
CA GLY A 167 -19.26 7.90 1.68
C GLY A 167 -20.74 7.89 2.04
N VAL A 168 -21.25 8.96 2.67
CA VAL A 168 -22.66 9.04 3.12
C VAL A 168 -23.61 9.40 1.97
N ASN A 169 -23.10 10.04 0.92
CA ASN A 169 -23.89 10.48 -0.23
C ASN A 169 -23.83 9.45 -1.36
N ALA A 170 -24.92 8.70 -1.55
CA ALA A 170 -24.99 7.62 -2.54
C ALA A 170 -24.70 8.09 -3.99
N SER A 171 -25.12 9.31 -4.37
CA SER A 171 -24.84 9.85 -5.70
C SER A 171 -23.36 10.18 -5.90
N VAL A 172 -22.70 10.74 -4.88
CA VAL A 172 -21.24 10.95 -4.89
C VAL A 172 -20.52 9.62 -4.99
N ASN A 173 -20.91 8.64 -4.17
CA ASN A 173 -20.31 7.30 -4.15
C ASN A 173 -20.36 6.66 -5.54
N GLN A 174 -21.52 6.71 -6.20
CA GLN A 174 -21.68 6.14 -7.55
C GLN A 174 -20.77 6.82 -8.57
N ILE A 175 -20.65 8.15 -8.53
CA ILE A 175 -19.76 8.92 -9.43
C ILE A 175 -18.31 8.52 -9.20
N CYS A 176 -17.86 8.46 -7.95
CA CYS A 176 -16.49 8.09 -7.59
C CYS A 176 -16.17 6.63 -7.89
N GLN A 177 -17.08 5.71 -7.60
CA GLN A 177 -16.94 4.31 -7.96
C GLN A 177 -16.83 4.12 -9.48
N SER A 178 -17.63 4.86 -10.26
CA SER A 178 -17.60 4.78 -11.72
C SER A 178 -16.26 5.27 -12.27
N ALA A 179 -15.72 6.35 -11.70
CA ALA A 179 -14.39 6.84 -12.05
C ALA A 179 -13.30 5.79 -11.78
N GLU A 180 -13.27 5.19 -10.59
CA GLU A 180 -12.28 4.15 -10.26
C GLU A 180 -12.40 2.94 -11.18
N ASN A 181 -13.62 2.44 -11.41
CA ASN A 181 -13.86 1.29 -12.28
C ASN A 181 -13.36 1.55 -13.72
N PHE A 182 -13.62 2.74 -14.26
CA PHE A 182 -13.16 3.11 -15.59
C PHE A 182 -11.62 3.16 -15.64
N CYS A 183 -11.00 3.83 -14.68
CA CYS A 183 -9.54 3.95 -14.62
C CYS A 183 -8.88 2.57 -14.51
N VAL A 184 -9.37 1.72 -13.61
CA VAL A 184 -8.90 0.34 -13.42
C VAL A 184 -8.97 -0.44 -14.72
N ALA A 185 -10.14 -0.50 -15.35
CA ALA A 185 -10.36 -1.31 -16.54
C ALA A 185 -9.55 -0.86 -17.76
N HIS A 186 -9.30 0.45 -17.91
CA HIS A 186 -8.77 0.99 -19.16
C HIS A 186 -7.35 1.56 -19.06
N VAL A 187 -6.84 1.85 -17.86
CA VAL A 187 -5.50 2.43 -17.67
C VAL A 187 -4.55 1.46 -16.99
N ARG A 188 -5.00 0.65 -16.02
CA ARG A 188 -4.14 -0.29 -15.28
C ARG A 188 -4.26 -1.73 -15.79
N ASP A 189 -5.49 -2.24 -15.90
CA ASP A 189 -5.72 -3.66 -16.20
C ASP A 189 -5.26 -4.13 -17.59
N PRO A 190 -5.06 -3.28 -18.62
CA PRO A 190 -4.41 -3.74 -19.85
C PRO A 190 -3.02 -4.36 -19.61
N TYR A 191 -2.29 -3.93 -18.57
CA TYR A 191 -1.06 -4.63 -18.17
C TYR A 191 -1.33 -6.05 -17.69
N ILE A 192 -2.34 -6.24 -16.84
CA ILE A 192 -2.70 -7.55 -16.28
C ILE A 192 -3.17 -8.49 -17.40
N GLU A 193 -3.93 -7.97 -18.37
CA GLU A 193 -4.47 -8.74 -19.49
C GLU A 193 -3.39 -9.20 -20.48
N TYR A 194 -2.40 -8.35 -20.78
CA TYR A 194 -1.49 -8.59 -21.91
C TYR A 194 -0.05 -8.94 -21.53
N SER A 195 0.40 -8.67 -20.30
CA SER A 195 1.83 -8.82 -19.97
C SER A 195 2.23 -10.24 -19.56
N GLY A 196 1.33 -10.99 -18.92
CA GLY A 196 1.66 -12.24 -18.22
C GLY A 196 2.57 -12.06 -17.00
N ARG A 197 2.92 -10.82 -16.65
CA ARG A 197 3.84 -10.47 -15.55
C ARG A 197 3.08 -10.19 -14.25
N ASN A 198 3.77 -10.35 -13.13
CA ASN A 198 3.16 -10.21 -11.82
C ASN A 198 2.83 -8.74 -11.47
N TYR A 199 1.67 -8.55 -10.84
CA TYR A 199 1.14 -7.24 -10.49
C TYR A 199 1.93 -6.52 -9.38
N TYR A 200 2.59 -7.26 -8.49
CA TYR A 200 3.40 -6.74 -7.39
C TYR A 200 4.90 -6.76 -7.68
N ASP A 201 5.36 -7.49 -8.70
CA ASP A 201 6.73 -7.47 -9.22
C ASP A 201 6.75 -7.73 -10.73
N TYR A 202 6.77 -6.66 -11.54
CA TYR A 202 6.77 -6.83 -12.99
C TYR A 202 8.05 -7.48 -13.54
N GLY A 203 9.07 -7.70 -12.71
CA GLY A 203 10.25 -8.49 -13.05
C GLY A 203 10.02 -10.00 -13.02
N THR A 204 8.83 -10.49 -12.64
CA THR A 204 8.49 -11.91 -12.60
C THR A 204 7.22 -12.21 -13.41
N LEU A 205 7.02 -13.48 -13.77
CA LEU A 205 5.81 -13.98 -14.42
C LEU A 205 4.80 -14.55 -13.42
N ASN A 206 3.52 -14.54 -13.77
CA ASN A 206 2.51 -15.26 -13.00
C ASN A 206 2.52 -16.76 -13.33
N PRO A 207 2.24 -17.66 -12.36
CA PRO A 207 2.09 -17.38 -10.93
C PRO A 207 3.42 -16.99 -10.25
N ASP A 208 3.39 -15.98 -9.38
CA ASP A 208 4.60 -15.46 -8.72
C ASP A 208 4.88 -16.23 -7.42
N PRO A 209 6.08 -16.79 -7.24
CA PRO A 209 6.43 -17.47 -6.01
C PRO A 209 7.01 -16.56 -4.92
N PHE A 210 7.20 -15.28 -5.21
CA PHE A 210 7.86 -14.38 -4.29
C PHE A 210 6.88 -13.74 -3.30
N LEU A 211 7.36 -13.69 -2.06
CA LEU A 211 6.62 -13.82 -0.80
C LEU A 211 5.83 -15.13 -0.68
N PRO A 212 6.51 -16.21 -0.22
CA PRO A 212 5.83 -17.45 0.06
C PRO A 212 4.74 -17.28 1.14
N ASN A 213 3.52 -17.71 0.82
CA ASN A 213 2.33 -17.54 1.66
C ASN A 213 2.24 -18.56 2.82
N TRP A 214 3.37 -19.09 3.29
CA TRP A 214 3.44 -20.09 4.37
C TRP A 214 2.75 -19.67 5.67
N TYR A 215 2.67 -18.36 5.91
CA TYR A 215 1.99 -17.80 7.08
C TYR A 215 0.51 -18.16 7.11
N LEU A 216 -0.14 -18.38 5.96
CA LEU A 216 -1.55 -18.82 5.91
C LEU A 216 -1.72 -20.18 6.58
N GLY A 217 -0.85 -21.14 6.25
CA GLY A 217 -0.86 -22.47 6.88
C GLY A 217 -0.53 -22.37 8.37
N TYR A 218 0.52 -21.64 8.73
CA TYR A 218 0.93 -21.44 10.13
C TYR A 218 -0.18 -20.84 11.00
N LEU A 219 -0.76 -19.71 10.59
CA LEU A 219 -1.79 -18.99 11.35
C LEU A 219 -3.12 -19.76 11.45
N ASN A 220 -3.34 -20.73 10.58
CA ASN A 220 -4.53 -21.59 10.61
C ASN A 220 -4.32 -22.92 11.34
N GLN A 221 -3.17 -23.13 11.99
CA GLN A 221 -3.00 -24.31 12.86
C GLN A 221 -3.75 -24.12 14.19
N PRO A 222 -4.51 -25.13 14.66
CA PRO A 222 -5.31 -25.00 15.89
C PRO A 222 -4.49 -24.59 17.12
N HIS A 223 -3.25 -25.09 17.24
CA HIS A 223 -2.39 -24.74 18.36
C HIS A 223 -1.88 -23.28 18.28
N VAL A 224 -1.65 -22.74 17.08
CA VAL A 224 -1.27 -21.35 16.86
C VAL A 224 -2.45 -20.43 17.18
N GLN A 225 -3.63 -20.76 16.66
CA GLN A 225 -4.87 -20.01 16.97
C GLN A 225 -5.16 -20.00 18.47
N SER A 226 -5.04 -21.16 19.14
CA SER A 226 -5.21 -21.27 20.59
C SER A 226 -4.17 -20.47 21.37
N ALA A 227 -2.92 -20.43 20.92
CA ALA A 227 -1.86 -19.66 21.56
C ALA A 227 -2.07 -18.14 21.40
N LEU A 228 -2.61 -17.70 20.25
CA LEU A 228 -2.97 -16.31 19.98
C LEU A 228 -4.32 -15.90 20.59
N GLY A 229 -5.12 -16.86 21.08
CA GLY A 229 -6.45 -16.62 21.63
C GLY A 229 -7.49 -16.21 20.57
N VAL A 230 -7.29 -16.60 19.31
CA VAL A 230 -8.21 -16.26 18.21
C VAL A 230 -9.18 -17.42 17.93
N PRO A 231 -10.50 -17.15 17.86
CA PRO A 231 -11.51 -18.21 17.71
C PRO A 231 -11.90 -18.47 16.24
N LEU A 232 -11.20 -17.89 15.26
CA LEU A 232 -11.54 -17.96 13.84
C LEU A 232 -10.33 -18.20 12.94
N ASN A 233 -10.60 -18.73 11.76
CA ASN A 233 -9.58 -18.94 10.72
C ASN A 233 -9.06 -17.61 10.19
N PHE A 234 -7.76 -17.57 10.00
CA PHE A 234 -7.06 -16.42 9.44
C PHE A 234 -7.24 -16.39 7.91
N THR A 235 -7.55 -15.21 7.38
CA THR A 235 -7.46 -14.89 5.95
C THR A 235 -6.57 -13.67 5.77
N SER A 236 -5.80 -13.62 4.68
CA SER A 236 -4.89 -12.50 4.36
C SER A 236 -5.65 -11.19 4.08
N SER A 237 -6.85 -11.29 3.51
CA SER A 237 -7.69 -10.14 3.18
C SER A 237 -9.18 -10.43 3.46
N SER A 238 -10.00 -9.37 3.42
CA SER A 238 -11.45 -9.45 3.56
C SER A 238 -12.13 -8.83 2.35
N SER A 239 -12.71 -9.67 1.49
CA SER A 239 -13.43 -9.23 0.30
C SER A 239 -14.64 -8.34 0.62
N VAL A 240 -15.27 -8.54 1.78
CA VAL A 240 -16.40 -7.71 2.25
C VAL A 240 -15.92 -6.29 2.57
N VAL A 241 -14.78 -6.15 3.24
CA VAL A 241 -14.19 -4.83 3.54
C VAL A 241 -13.76 -4.15 2.24
N ALA A 242 -13.05 -4.85 1.36
CA ALA A 242 -12.62 -4.32 0.07
C ALA A 242 -13.82 -3.85 -0.77
N ALA A 243 -14.89 -4.65 -0.83
CA ALA A 243 -16.11 -4.28 -1.55
C ALA A 243 -16.79 -3.03 -0.96
N ALA A 244 -16.77 -2.86 0.37
CA ALA A 244 -17.36 -1.69 1.02
C ALA A 244 -16.62 -0.38 0.64
N PHE A 245 -15.29 -0.39 0.64
CA PHE A 245 -14.48 0.77 0.23
C PHE A 245 -14.59 1.06 -1.27
N ARG A 246 -14.60 0.02 -2.11
CA ARG A 246 -14.85 0.18 -3.55
C ARG A 246 -16.25 0.74 -3.83
N ALA A 247 -17.25 0.36 -3.06
CA ALA A 247 -18.64 0.81 -3.22
C ALA A 247 -18.82 2.31 -2.96
N ILE A 248 -17.97 2.93 -2.12
CA ILE A 248 -18.00 4.37 -1.89
C ILE A 248 -17.06 5.15 -2.82
N GLY A 249 -16.30 4.45 -3.67
CA GLY A 249 -15.28 5.04 -4.53
C GLY A 249 -14.21 5.76 -3.72
N ASP A 250 -13.60 5.09 -2.74
CA ASP A 250 -12.65 5.71 -1.81
C ASP A 250 -11.41 6.28 -2.52
N TYR A 251 -10.74 5.48 -3.34
CA TYR A 251 -9.48 5.85 -3.99
C TYR A 251 -9.47 7.19 -4.77
N PRO A 252 -10.42 7.49 -5.67
CA PRO A 252 -10.38 8.71 -6.48
C PRO A 252 -10.77 9.98 -5.71
N ARG A 253 -11.19 9.87 -4.44
CA ARG A 253 -11.55 11.01 -3.62
C ARG A 253 -10.36 11.98 -3.41
N PRO A 254 -10.63 13.26 -3.12
CA PRO A 254 -9.59 14.25 -2.84
C PRO A 254 -9.14 14.20 -1.37
N GLY A 255 -8.05 14.89 -1.05
CA GLY A 255 -7.58 15.09 0.33
C GLY A 255 -6.25 14.42 0.65
N TRP A 256 -5.80 13.45 -0.16
CA TRP A 256 -4.61 12.65 0.14
C TRP A 256 -3.32 13.47 0.16
N LEU A 257 -3.13 14.36 -0.81
CA LEU A 257 -1.94 15.24 -0.85
C LEU A 257 -2.00 16.30 0.26
N GLU A 258 -3.19 16.79 0.56
CA GLU A 258 -3.43 17.75 1.63
C GLU A 258 -3.15 17.14 3.01
N ASP A 259 -3.42 15.86 3.22
CA ASP A 259 -3.05 15.17 4.45
C ASP A 259 -1.53 15.04 4.59
N LEU A 260 -0.80 14.77 3.49
CA LEU A 260 0.67 14.78 3.51
C LEU A 260 1.23 16.16 3.83
N SER A 261 0.65 17.19 3.22
CA SER A 261 0.98 18.58 3.52
C SER A 261 0.76 18.89 4.99
N TYR A 262 -0.42 18.55 5.52
CA TYR A 262 -0.76 18.74 6.93
C TYR A 262 0.23 18.08 7.88
N LEU A 263 0.64 16.83 7.60
CA LEU A 263 1.65 16.13 8.41
C LEU A 263 2.99 16.88 8.42
N LEU A 264 3.45 17.30 7.24
CA LEU A 264 4.71 18.03 7.10
C LEU A 264 4.69 19.40 7.79
N GLU A 265 3.59 20.15 7.68
CA GLU A 265 3.39 21.44 8.36
C GLU A 265 3.38 21.31 9.89
N ASN A 266 2.96 20.14 10.40
CA ASN A 266 2.97 19.84 11.82
C ASN A 266 4.29 19.21 12.30
N GLY A 267 5.33 19.25 11.47
CA GLY A 267 6.66 18.75 11.83
C GLY A 267 6.76 17.23 11.90
N VAL A 268 5.77 16.50 11.37
CA VAL A 268 5.83 15.04 11.26
C VAL A 268 6.75 14.67 10.10
N LYS A 269 7.71 13.79 10.34
CA LYS A 269 8.56 13.24 9.28
C LYS A 269 7.75 12.29 8.40
N VAL A 270 7.80 12.48 7.09
CA VAL A 270 7.13 11.62 6.09
C VAL A 270 8.19 11.01 5.17
N ALA A 271 8.27 9.68 5.18
CA ALA A 271 9.16 8.92 4.30
C ALA A 271 8.34 8.08 3.31
N LEU A 272 8.41 8.46 2.03
CA LEU A 272 7.87 7.71 0.91
C LEU A 272 8.95 6.74 0.42
N VAL A 273 8.63 5.44 0.39
CA VAL A 273 9.57 4.38 0.03
C VAL A 273 8.89 3.49 -0.98
N TYR A 274 9.54 3.27 -2.13
CA TYR A 274 8.97 2.54 -3.25
C TYR A 274 10.00 1.58 -3.85
N GLY A 275 9.67 0.30 -3.94
CA GLY A 275 10.38 -0.69 -4.73
C GLY A 275 10.25 -0.42 -6.23
N ASP A 276 11.35 -0.50 -6.97
CA ASP A 276 11.40 -0.10 -8.37
C ASP A 276 10.92 -1.15 -9.39
N ARG A 277 10.48 -2.32 -8.91
CA ARG A 277 9.80 -3.38 -9.68
C ARG A 277 8.30 -3.52 -9.38
N ASP A 278 7.76 -2.72 -8.48
CA ASP A 278 6.31 -2.74 -8.22
C ASP A 278 5.54 -2.11 -9.38
N TYR A 279 4.52 -2.80 -9.89
CA TYR A 279 3.56 -2.24 -10.83
C TYR A 279 2.35 -1.64 -10.11
N ALA A 280 1.84 -2.32 -9.09
CA ALA A 280 0.61 -2.00 -8.36
C ALA A 280 0.55 -0.56 -7.85
N CYS A 281 1.60 -0.11 -7.15
CA CYS A 281 1.75 1.26 -6.65
C CYS A 281 3.17 1.73 -6.98
N ASN A 282 3.47 1.80 -8.27
CA ASN A 282 4.83 1.97 -8.76
C ASN A 282 5.55 3.26 -8.33
N TRP A 283 6.89 3.19 -8.32
CA TRP A 283 7.78 4.27 -7.87
C TRP A 283 7.68 5.56 -8.70
N ILE A 284 7.30 5.50 -9.98
CA ILE A 284 7.15 6.69 -10.83
C ILE A 284 5.95 7.50 -10.35
N GLY A 285 4.83 6.82 -10.08
CA GLY A 285 3.67 7.42 -9.45
C GLY A 285 3.99 7.95 -8.05
N GLY A 286 4.73 7.18 -7.24
CA GLY A 286 5.18 7.61 -5.91
C GLY A 286 6.06 8.86 -5.95
N GLU A 287 6.96 8.96 -6.93
CA GLU A 287 7.80 10.13 -7.15
C GLU A 287 6.94 11.34 -7.53
N ALA A 288 6.01 11.15 -8.47
CA ALA A 288 5.06 12.19 -8.88
C ALA A 288 4.22 12.69 -7.69
N VAL A 289 3.77 11.80 -6.80
CA VAL A 289 3.09 12.18 -5.55
C VAL A 289 4.01 13.03 -4.68
N SER A 290 5.27 12.60 -4.48
CA SER A 290 6.23 13.36 -3.68
C SER A 290 6.45 14.78 -4.22
N LEU A 291 6.42 14.95 -5.54
CA LEU A 291 6.57 16.24 -6.20
C LEU A 291 5.28 17.08 -6.18
N ALA A 292 4.11 16.45 -6.07
CA ALA A 292 2.81 17.11 -6.03
C ALA A 292 2.40 17.61 -4.63
N VAL A 293 3.04 17.14 -3.56
CA VAL A 293 2.74 17.64 -2.20
C VAL A 293 3.13 19.13 -2.09
N ASN A 294 2.13 19.96 -1.81
CA ASN A 294 2.30 21.39 -1.63
C ASN A 294 2.36 21.74 -0.14
N TYR A 295 3.52 22.20 0.32
CA TYR A 295 3.82 22.56 1.72
C TYR A 295 4.93 23.61 1.75
N THR A 296 5.21 24.18 2.92
CA THR A 296 6.14 25.31 3.11
C THR A 296 7.50 25.11 2.45
N ASN A 297 8.04 23.88 2.41
CA ASN A 297 9.36 23.58 1.84
C ASN A 297 9.32 22.88 0.47
N THR A 298 8.22 22.95 -0.28
CA THR A 298 8.08 22.32 -1.59
C THR A 298 9.24 22.68 -2.53
N THR A 299 9.59 23.96 -2.68
CA THR A 299 10.70 24.40 -3.54
C THR A 299 12.03 23.77 -3.12
N HIS A 300 12.33 23.76 -1.83
CA HIS A 300 13.58 23.18 -1.34
C HIS A 300 13.65 21.66 -1.53
N PHE A 301 12.52 20.96 -1.37
CA PHE A 301 12.44 19.54 -1.68
C PHE A 301 12.64 19.28 -3.17
N HIS A 302 12.07 20.10 -4.05
CA HIS A 302 12.25 20.04 -5.51
C HIS A 302 13.70 20.27 -5.92
N ASP A 303 14.41 21.16 -5.23
CA ASP A 303 15.82 21.48 -5.49
C ASP A 303 16.81 20.41 -5.00
N ALA A 304 16.41 19.62 -3.98
CA ALA A 304 17.22 18.53 -3.43
C ALA A 304 17.49 17.45 -4.49
N GLY A 305 18.76 17.09 -4.69
CA GLY A 305 19.17 16.05 -5.62
C GLY A 305 19.09 14.65 -5.01
N TYR A 306 18.97 13.63 -5.86
CA TYR A 306 19.05 12.24 -5.48
C TYR A 306 20.48 11.84 -5.10
N VAL A 307 20.62 11.17 -3.96
CA VAL A 307 21.87 10.59 -3.48
C VAL A 307 21.68 9.12 -3.06
N PRO A 308 22.75 8.30 -3.09
CA PRO A 308 22.68 6.89 -2.72
C PRO A 308 22.16 6.66 -1.30
N ILE A 309 21.30 5.65 -1.13
CA ILE A 309 20.95 5.10 0.18
C ILE A 309 22.00 4.07 0.56
N GLN A 310 22.97 4.48 1.38
CA GLN A 310 24.01 3.61 1.87
C GLN A 310 23.41 2.57 2.83
N THR A 311 23.30 1.33 2.40
CA THR A 311 22.74 0.24 3.24
C THR A 311 23.81 -0.31 4.19
N ASN A 312 25.01 -0.56 3.67
CA ASN A 312 26.20 -0.98 4.42
C ASN A 312 27.48 -0.39 3.79
N SER A 313 28.69 -0.85 4.13
CA SER A 313 29.94 -0.23 3.63
C SER A 313 30.18 -0.34 2.12
N SER A 314 29.53 -1.30 1.45
CA SER A 314 29.79 -1.61 0.03
C SER A 314 28.54 -1.61 -0.85
N TYR A 315 27.35 -1.53 -0.26
CA TYR A 315 26.08 -1.63 -0.98
C TYR A 315 25.21 -0.39 -0.79
N SER A 316 24.64 0.07 -1.90
CA SER A 316 23.62 1.10 -1.95
C SER A 316 22.31 0.48 -2.41
N GLY A 317 21.31 0.42 -1.51
CA GLY A 317 20.04 -0.23 -1.80
C GLY A 317 19.03 0.63 -2.59
N GLY A 318 19.38 1.88 -2.90
CA GLY A 318 18.48 2.77 -3.63
C GLY A 318 19.02 4.19 -3.80
N GLN A 319 18.13 5.09 -4.20
CA GLN A 319 18.35 6.54 -4.19
C GLN A 319 17.31 7.22 -3.31
N VAL A 320 17.72 8.29 -2.65
CA VAL A 320 16.82 9.16 -1.89
C VAL A 320 17.03 10.61 -2.26
N ARG A 321 15.92 11.34 -2.39
CA ARG A 321 15.89 12.80 -2.27
C ARG A 321 15.26 13.14 -0.92
N GLN A 322 15.83 14.08 -0.19
CA GLN A 322 15.29 14.47 1.11
C GLN A 322 15.53 15.96 1.36
N TYR A 323 14.50 16.62 1.86
CA TYR A 323 14.60 17.94 2.49
C TYR A 323 13.86 17.91 3.83
N GLY A 324 14.57 18.24 4.91
CA GLY A 324 14.10 18.20 6.28
C GLY A 324 13.38 16.89 6.60
N ASN A 325 12.09 17.03 6.86
CA ASN A 325 11.18 15.96 7.26
C ASN A 325 10.57 15.18 6.09
N PHE A 326 10.81 15.56 4.84
CA PHE A 326 10.24 14.88 3.69
C PHE A 326 11.30 14.16 2.86
N SER A 327 11.08 12.87 2.59
CA SER A 327 11.96 12.08 1.74
C SER A 327 11.17 11.18 0.79
N PHE A 328 11.70 11.01 -0.43
CA PHE A 328 11.26 9.99 -1.37
C PHE A 328 12.44 9.06 -1.72
N SER A 329 12.22 7.76 -1.54
CA SER A 329 13.20 6.70 -1.76
C SER A 329 12.73 5.75 -2.85
N ARG A 330 13.57 5.58 -3.87
CA ARG A 330 13.46 4.48 -4.84
C ARG A 330 14.41 3.36 -4.41
N VAL A 331 13.87 2.24 -3.99
CA VAL A 331 14.60 1.05 -3.53
C VAL A 331 14.75 0.09 -4.70
N TYR A 332 15.99 -0.33 -4.97
CA TYR A 332 16.30 -1.15 -6.13
C TYR A 332 15.91 -2.62 -5.93
N GLU A 333 15.70 -3.32 -7.04
CA GLU A 333 15.51 -4.77 -7.09
C GLU A 333 14.38 -5.23 -6.16
N SER A 334 13.32 -4.42 -6.05
CA SER A 334 12.25 -4.63 -5.07
C SER A 334 10.87 -4.47 -5.70
N GLY A 335 9.99 -5.44 -5.50
CA GLY A 335 8.57 -5.34 -5.78
C GLY A 335 7.81 -4.56 -4.72
N HIS A 336 6.50 -4.82 -4.62
CA HIS A 336 5.56 -4.12 -3.74
C HIS A 336 5.95 -4.21 -2.27
N GLU A 337 6.38 -5.38 -1.81
CA GLU A 337 6.70 -5.61 -0.39
C GLU A 337 8.18 -5.38 -0.10
N VAL A 338 8.62 -4.11 -0.12
CA VAL A 338 10.06 -3.76 -0.06
C VAL A 338 10.88 -4.48 1.03
N PRO A 339 10.40 -4.63 2.28
CA PRO A 339 11.14 -5.39 3.30
C PRO A 339 11.45 -6.83 2.92
N ALA A 340 10.61 -7.47 2.10
CA ALA A 340 10.81 -8.84 1.67
C ALA A 340 11.96 -8.95 0.65
N TYR A 341 12.05 -8.00 -0.28
CA TYR A 341 13.08 -7.96 -1.31
C TYR A 341 14.41 -7.40 -0.80
N GLN A 342 14.34 -6.33 0.00
CA GLN A 342 15.49 -5.54 0.43
C GLN A 342 15.48 -5.32 1.95
N PRO A 343 15.56 -6.40 2.76
CA PRO A 343 15.35 -6.33 4.22
C PRO A 343 16.32 -5.40 4.93
N GLU A 344 17.62 -5.45 4.59
CA GLU A 344 18.60 -4.56 5.23
C GLU A 344 18.32 -3.09 4.86
N THR A 345 18.11 -2.79 3.57
CA THR A 345 17.84 -1.43 3.10
C THR A 345 16.56 -0.86 3.73
N ALA A 346 15.46 -1.62 3.70
CA ALA A 346 14.19 -1.24 4.32
C ALA A 346 14.35 -0.98 5.82
N TYR A 347 15.08 -1.84 6.54
CA TYR A 347 15.36 -1.67 7.96
C TYR A 347 16.18 -0.39 8.23
N ARG A 348 17.20 -0.10 7.42
CA ARG A 348 18.00 1.14 7.56
C ARG A 348 17.13 2.38 7.35
N ILE A 349 16.31 2.41 6.31
CA ILE A 349 15.39 3.52 6.05
C ILE A 349 14.43 3.69 7.23
N PHE A 350 13.85 2.58 7.72
CA PHE A 350 12.94 2.59 8.86
C PHE A 350 13.59 3.18 10.12
N GLN A 351 14.76 2.68 10.51
CA GLN A 351 15.46 3.18 11.68
C GLN A 351 15.85 4.66 11.53
N ARG A 352 16.33 5.07 10.36
CA ARG A 352 16.74 6.46 10.11
C ARG A 352 15.55 7.41 10.18
N ALA A 353 14.42 7.04 9.59
CA ALA A 353 13.18 7.82 9.69
C ALA A 353 12.74 7.93 11.16
N LEU A 354 12.64 6.80 11.87
CA LEU A 354 12.15 6.74 13.24
C LEU A 354 13.02 7.56 14.22
N PHE A 355 14.34 7.51 14.07
CA PHE A 355 15.29 8.16 14.97
C PHE A 355 15.83 9.49 14.46
N ASN A 356 15.11 10.16 13.54
CA ASN A 356 15.47 11.48 13.04
C ASN A 356 16.88 11.58 12.44
N HIS A 357 17.28 10.58 11.66
CA HIS A 357 18.49 10.66 10.84
C HIS A 357 18.17 10.90 9.36
N ASP A 358 19.17 11.36 8.60
CA ASP A 358 19.09 11.38 7.15
C ASP A 358 18.93 9.96 6.59
N ILE A 359 18.09 9.81 5.58
CA ILE A 359 17.82 8.50 4.97
C ILE A 359 19.02 7.99 4.18
N ALA A 360 19.83 8.88 3.61
CA ALA A 360 20.96 8.53 2.76
C ALA A 360 22.04 7.72 3.51
N THR A 361 22.48 8.21 4.68
CA THR A 361 23.64 7.68 5.40
C THR A 361 23.33 7.28 6.83
N GLY A 362 22.35 7.91 7.47
CA GLY A 362 22.05 7.73 8.89
C GLY A 362 23.06 8.40 9.83
N LYS A 363 23.87 9.34 9.33
CA LYS A 363 24.94 9.99 10.10
C LYS A 363 24.61 11.43 10.51
N VAL A 364 23.64 12.04 9.84
CA VAL A 364 23.22 13.42 10.06
C VAL A 364 21.93 13.40 10.88
N ASP A 365 21.94 14.12 12.00
CA ASP A 365 20.74 14.40 12.79
C ASP A 365 19.86 15.39 12.00
N THR A 366 18.58 15.05 11.88
CA THR A 366 17.51 15.77 11.17
C THR A 366 16.33 16.08 12.10
N SER A 367 16.53 15.99 13.42
CA SER A 367 15.55 16.39 14.43
C SER A 367 15.33 17.90 14.42
N SER A 368 14.56 18.42 15.39
CA SER A 368 14.27 19.85 15.53
C SER A 368 15.50 20.77 15.58
N LYS A 369 16.70 20.21 15.80
CA LYS A 369 17.97 20.95 15.76
C LYS A 369 18.48 21.22 14.33
N ASN A 370 17.99 20.49 13.32
CA ASN A 370 18.41 20.58 11.93
C ASN A 370 17.24 20.27 10.98
N THR A 371 16.26 21.16 10.96
CA THR A 371 15.03 21.02 10.16
C THR A 371 15.26 21.30 8.67
N THR A 372 16.42 21.82 8.29
CA THR A 372 16.76 22.23 6.92
C THR A 372 17.77 21.31 6.24
N TYR A 373 17.99 20.10 6.77
CA TYR A 373 18.83 19.10 6.10
C TYR A 373 18.37 18.92 4.64
N THR A 374 19.31 18.83 3.72
CA THR A 374 18.99 18.58 2.31
C THR A 374 19.99 17.58 1.74
N THR A 375 19.51 16.67 0.90
CA THR A 375 20.40 15.86 0.07
C THR A 375 21.10 16.77 -0.95
N SER A 376 22.32 16.41 -1.33
CA SER A 376 23.18 17.28 -2.15
C SER A 376 22.45 17.79 -3.39
N PRO A 377 22.35 19.11 -3.62
CA PRO A 377 21.77 19.67 -4.85
C PRO A 377 22.56 19.28 -6.12
N ALA A 378 23.82 18.86 -5.95
CA ALA A 378 24.67 18.30 -7.00
C ALA A 378 24.43 16.79 -7.25
N GLY A 379 23.54 16.16 -6.49
CA GLY A 379 23.02 14.82 -6.76
C GLY A 379 22.23 14.78 -8.08
N LEU A 380 21.76 13.58 -8.45
CA LEU A 380 21.02 13.40 -9.70
C LEU A 380 19.68 14.13 -9.65
N LYS A 381 19.21 14.68 -10.78
CA LYS A 381 17.89 15.33 -10.86
C LYS A 381 16.74 14.34 -10.93
N ASP A 382 17.00 13.17 -11.49
CA ASP A 382 16.11 12.03 -11.58
C ASP A 382 16.93 10.73 -11.47
N THR A 383 16.25 9.59 -11.40
CA THR A 383 16.90 8.28 -11.26
C THR A 383 16.76 7.39 -12.50
N TRP A 384 16.26 7.92 -13.62
CA TRP A 384 15.96 7.12 -14.83
C TRP A 384 17.20 6.54 -15.51
N SER A 385 18.34 7.20 -15.36
CA SER A 385 19.64 6.71 -15.83
C SER A 385 20.12 5.46 -15.08
N ILE A 386 19.54 5.17 -13.91
CA ILE A 386 19.86 4.00 -13.11
C ILE A 386 18.95 2.85 -13.51
N LYS A 387 19.55 1.93 -14.28
CA LYS A 387 18.91 0.76 -14.86
C LYS A 387 19.40 -0.52 -14.18
N ASN A 388 18.49 -1.48 -14.04
CA ASN A 388 18.77 -2.84 -13.60
C ASN A 388 18.46 -3.81 -14.75
N LYS A 389 18.84 -5.08 -14.58
CA LYS A 389 18.53 -6.12 -15.57
C LYS A 389 17.24 -6.83 -15.19
N ASP A 390 16.46 -7.26 -16.19
CA ASP A 390 15.36 -8.22 -16.00
C ASP A 390 15.91 -9.43 -15.21
N PRO A 391 15.39 -9.71 -14.00
CA PRO A 391 15.89 -10.80 -13.17
C PRO A 391 15.52 -12.16 -13.79
N PRO A 392 16.27 -13.23 -13.46
CA PRO A 392 15.84 -14.57 -13.82
C PRO A 392 14.56 -14.96 -13.07
N GLU A 393 13.69 -15.71 -13.73
CA GLU A 393 12.48 -16.23 -13.09
C GLU A 393 12.83 -17.13 -11.89
N PRO A 394 12.28 -16.86 -10.69
CA PRO A 394 12.46 -17.72 -9.53
C PRO A 394 11.76 -19.07 -9.75
N LYS A 395 12.25 -20.12 -9.09
CA LYS A 395 11.51 -21.38 -9.03
C LYS A 395 10.24 -21.18 -8.21
N TRP A 396 9.10 -21.57 -8.79
CA TRP A 396 7.82 -21.44 -8.10
C TRP A 396 7.34 -22.71 -7.44
N VAL A 397 6.40 -22.56 -6.50
CA VAL A 397 5.74 -23.67 -5.82
C VAL A 397 4.26 -23.37 -5.69
N CYS A 398 3.42 -24.33 -6.08
CA CYS A 398 1.98 -24.27 -5.87
C CYS A 398 1.65 -24.53 -4.40
N TYR A 399 1.08 -23.50 -3.75
CA TYR A 399 0.64 -23.55 -2.36
C TYR A 399 -0.89 -23.62 -2.31
N VAL A 400 -1.42 -24.75 -1.88
CA VAL A 400 -2.85 -25.07 -2.05
C VAL A 400 -3.81 -24.24 -1.19
N LEU A 401 -3.29 -23.44 -0.25
CA LEU A 401 -4.09 -22.45 0.47
C LEU A 401 -4.27 -21.14 -0.31
N ASP A 402 -3.63 -21.02 -1.46
CA ASP A 402 -3.67 -19.85 -2.33
C ASP A 402 -3.57 -20.26 -3.81
N LEU A 403 -4.57 -21.03 -4.25
CA LEU A 403 -4.56 -21.70 -5.54
C LEU A 403 -4.51 -20.73 -6.73
N GLU A 404 -5.24 -19.61 -6.65
CA GLU A 404 -5.36 -18.67 -7.76
C GLU A 404 -4.06 -17.89 -8.01
N ASP A 405 -3.31 -17.58 -6.95
CA ASP A 405 -2.10 -16.76 -7.05
C ASP A 405 -0.81 -17.58 -7.22
N THR A 406 -0.78 -18.83 -6.73
CA THR A 406 0.46 -19.64 -6.65
C THR A 406 0.50 -20.86 -7.56
N CYS A 407 -0.61 -21.26 -8.17
CA CYS A 407 -0.71 -22.52 -8.93
C CYS A 407 -1.08 -22.27 -10.41
N THR A 408 -0.55 -23.10 -11.31
CA THR A 408 -1.00 -23.13 -12.71
C THR A 408 -2.37 -23.77 -12.82
N THR A 409 -3.07 -23.54 -13.94
CA THR A 409 -4.37 -24.17 -14.24
C THR A 409 -4.33 -25.69 -14.08
N GLU A 410 -3.27 -26.35 -14.56
CA GLU A 410 -3.11 -27.80 -14.47
C GLU A 410 -2.92 -28.25 -13.01
N GLN A 411 -2.15 -27.52 -12.22
CA GLN A 411 -1.97 -27.81 -10.80
C GLN A 411 -3.29 -27.63 -10.03
N ILE A 412 -4.06 -26.58 -10.33
CA ILE A 412 -5.39 -26.36 -9.75
C ILE A 412 -6.31 -27.54 -10.09
N GLU A 413 -6.33 -27.99 -11.35
CA GLU A 413 -7.11 -29.15 -11.77
C GLU A 413 -6.70 -30.42 -11.01
N MET A 414 -5.39 -30.66 -10.82
CA MET A 414 -4.87 -31.79 -10.03
C MET A 414 -5.33 -31.74 -8.57
N VAL A 415 -5.38 -30.54 -7.96
CA VAL A 415 -5.88 -30.36 -6.60
C VAL A 415 -7.38 -30.65 -6.54
N VAL A 416 -8.16 -30.07 -7.46
CA VAL A 416 -9.64 -30.19 -7.49
C VAL A 416 -10.08 -31.62 -7.78
N ASN A 417 -9.41 -32.34 -8.68
CA ASN A 417 -9.74 -33.72 -9.02
C ASN A 417 -9.15 -34.76 -8.05
N GLY A 418 -8.39 -34.34 -7.04
CA GLY A 418 -7.82 -35.19 -6.00
C GLY A 418 -6.62 -36.05 -6.44
N THR A 419 -5.97 -35.73 -7.56
CA THR A 419 -4.79 -36.45 -8.06
C THR A 419 -3.47 -35.86 -7.57
N ALA A 420 -3.48 -34.63 -7.06
CA ALA A 420 -2.30 -33.98 -6.51
C ALA A 420 -1.80 -34.68 -5.23
N VAL A 421 -0.48 -34.88 -5.14
CA VAL A 421 0.17 -35.20 -3.87
C VAL A 421 0.50 -33.89 -3.18
N VAL A 422 -0.06 -33.68 -1.97
CA VAL A 422 0.11 -32.45 -1.20
C VAL A 422 0.66 -32.79 0.18
N LYS A 423 1.73 -32.12 0.59
CA LYS A 423 2.31 -32.21 1.95
C LYS A 423 2.62 -30.80 2.45
N ASP A 424 2.26 -30.51 3.70
CA ASP A 424 2.38 -29.18 4.31
C ASP A 424 1.83 -28.06 3.41
N TRP A 425 0.66 -28.33 2.81
CA TRP A 425 -0.05 -27.46 1.86
C TRP A 425 0.73 -27.15 0.56
N ILE A 426 1.84 -27.83 0.30
CA ILE A 426 2.63 -27.70 -0.93
C ILE A 426 2.32 -28.87 -1.87
N LEU A 427 1.99 -28.56 -3.12
CA LEU A 427 1.82 -29.57 -4.17
C LEU A 427 3.19 -30.13 -4.60
N GLN A 428 3.29 -31.45 -4.72
CA GLN A 428 4.50 -32.14 -5.16
C GLN A 428 4.66 -32.03 -6.69
N ASP A 429 5.74 -31.38 -7.13
CA ASP A 429 6.18 -31.34 -8.52
C ASP A 429 7.72 -31.28 -8.60
N ALA A 430 8.27 -31.07 -9.80
CA ALA A 430 9.70 -30.96 -10.00
C ALA A 430 10.32 -29.76 -9.27
N ASN A 431 9.62 -28.62 -9.19
CA ASN A 431 10.11 -27.42 -8.52
C ASN A 431 10.08 -27.57 -7.01
N SER A 432 8.96 -28.01 -6.44
CA SER A 432 8.80 -28.20 -5.00
C SER A 432 9.68 -29.34 -4.47
N THR A 433 9.89 -30.40 -5.25
CA THR A 433 10.86 -31.47 -4.91
C THR A 433 12.30 -30.95 -4.94
N ALA A 434 12.65 -30.08 -5.90
CA ALA A 434 13.99 -29.51 -5.98
C ALA A 434 14.27 -28.46 -4.89
N LEU A 435 13.27 -27.68 -4.51
CA LEU A 435 13.38 -26.64 -3.48
C LEU A 435 13.29 -27.22 -2.06
N TYR A 436 12.42 -28.21 -1.85
CA TYR A 436 12.09 -28.76 -0.54
C TYR A 436 12.11 -30.30 -0.55
N PRO A 437 13.26 -30.93 -0.81
CA PRO A 437 13.35 -32.38 -0.94
C PRO A 437 12.90 -33.14 0.32
N GLY A 438 13.09 -32.56 1.51
CA GLY A 438 12.73 -33.17 2.80
C GLY A 438 11.23 -33.21 3.09
N ILE A 439 10.40 -32.45 2.37
CA ILE A 439 8.93 -32.51 2.54
C ILE A 439 8.40 -33.80 1.92
N PHE A 440 8.92 -34.17 0.75
CA PHE A 440 8.39 -35.27 -0.06
C PHE A 440 9.09 -36.60 0.12
N SER A 441 10.25 -36.62 0.79
CA SER A 441 10.98 -37.84 1.16
C SER A 441 10.22 -38.78 2.11
#